data_AF-A0A918KDI7-F1
#
_entry.id   AF-A0A918KDI7-F1
#
_cell.length_a   1.000
_cell.length_b   1.000
_cell.length_c   1.000
_cell.angle_alpha   90.00
_cell.angle_beta   90.00
_cell.angle_gamma   90.00
#
_symmetry.space_group_name_H-M   'P 1'
#
loop_
_entity.id
_entity.type
_entity.pdbx_description
1 polymer ?
#
loop_
_entity_poly.entity_id
_entity_poly.type
_entity_poly.pdbx_seq_one_letter_code
_entity_poly.pdbx_strand_id
1 'polypeptide(L)'
;MSEHQVRDNECIITIAAEHGVSVSDIKDHAGNQTLLQERRLLNCLAVGDRVAVPTQSSGQSLSLETVNRLQLAEDRFLLPLTFRDEQSKPVSGLTVRFSWTDDQGTGHIDEATTDGNGTARFELPLDCENGVMEYERGDDQTRVRQPVSLGRLDPPETPAGMLQRIRRLGMRPLDRTASHTPEDILEAYADELGMDVDTIKDALAGDASL
;
A
#
# COMPACT_ATOMS: atom_id res chain seq x y z
N MET A 1 9.18 -17.78 17.69
CA MET A 1 8.20 -16.72 17.51
C MET A 1 8.77 -15.51 18.21
N SER A 2 8.97 -14.44 17.46
CA SER A 2 9.28 -13.12 17.99
C SER A 2 8.06 -12.23 17.78
N GLU A 3 7.95 -11.19 18.58
CA GLU A 3 6.94 -10.15 18.39
C GLU A 3 7.65 -8.90 17.91
N HIS A 4 7.20 -8.34 16.80
CA HIS A 4 7.70 -7.09 16.24
C HIS A 4 6.71 -5.97 16.57
N GLN A 5 7.20 -4.91 17.20
CA GLN A 5 6.42 -3.71 17.41
C GLN A 5 6.56 -2.80 16.19
N VAL A 6 5.45 -2.53 15.53
CA VAL A 6 5.38 -1.71 14.31
C VAL A 6 5.93 -0.32 14.60
N ARG A 7 6.93 0.08 13.81
CA ARG A 7 7.55 1.40 13.82
C ARG A 7 6.87 2.29 12.77
N ASP A 8 7.23 3.57 12.78
CA ASP A 8 6.76 4.51 11.77
C ASP A 8 7.15 4.06 10.36
N ASN A 9 6.20 4.13 9.42
CA ASN A 9 6.34 3.69 8.02
C ASN A 9 6.60 2.18 7.82
N GLU A 10 6.18 1.32 8.76
CA GLU A 10 6.22 -0.13 8.58
C GLU A 10 4.85 -0.71 8.23
N CYS A 11 4.86 -1.79 7.44
CA CYS A 11 3.69 -2.61 7.18
C CYS A 11 4.06 -4.10 7.15
N ILE A 12 3.08 -5.00 6.95
CA ILE A 12 3.35 -6.45 6.93
C ILE A 12 4.43 -6.82 5.90
N ILE A 13 4.46 -6.14 4.76
CA ILE A 13 5.43 -6.37 3.68
C ILE A 13 6.85 -6.02 4.13
N THR A 14 7.05 -4.85 4.73
CA THR A 14 8.37 -4.41 5.17
C THR A 14 8.85 -5.23 6.37
N ILE A 15 7.94 -5.63 7.27
CA ILE A 15 8.26 -6.52 8.40
C ILE A 15 8.64 -7.91 7.90
N ALA A 16 7.91 -8.46 6.91
CA ALA A 16 8.25 -9.73 6.28
C ALA A 16 9.68 -9.69 5.69
N ALA A 17 10.01 -8.61 4.98
CA ALA A 17 11.34 -8.39 4.43
C ALA A 17 12.43 -8.28 5.52
N GLU A 18 12.20 -7.49 6.58
CA GLU A 18 13.17 -7.31 7.69
C GLU A 18 13.48 -8.64 8.41
N HIS A 19 12.47 -9.49 8.61
CA HIS A 19 12.61 -10.76 9.32
C HIS A 19 12.91 -11.96 8.41
N GLY A 20 12.97 -11.76 7.09
CA GLY A 20 13.22 -12.82 6.11
C GLY A 20 12.18 -13.93 6.14
N VAL A 21 10.91 -13.58 6.35
CA VAL A 21 9.77 -14.50 6.32
C VAL A 21 8.81 -14.09 5.22
N SER A 22 7.94 -15.01 4.75
CA SER A 22 6.98 -14.63 3.71
C SER A 22 5.82 -13.81 4.28
N VAL A 23 5.25 -12.94 3.44
CA VAL A 23 4.04 -12.17 3.78
C VAL A 23 2.89 -13.10 4.15
N SER A 24 2.75 -14.24 3.45
CA SER A 24 1.74 -15.26 3.74
C SER A 24 1.94 -15.88 5.11
N ASP A 25 3.18 -16.18 5.51
CA ASP A 25 3.46 -16.74 6.83
C ASP A 25 3.07 -15.77 7.96
N ILE A 26 3.31 -14.47 7.79
CA ILE A 26 2.84 -13.47 8.75
C ILE A 26 1.31 -13.36 8.72
N LYS A 27 0.70 -13.31 7.53
CA LYS A 27 -0.75 -13.14 7.37
C LYS A 27 -1.54 -14.30 7.95
N ASP A 28 -1.12 -15.53 7.68
CA ASP A 28 -1.81 -16.75 8.08
C ASP A 28 -1.49 -17.14 9.54
N HIS A 29 -0.57 -16.42 10.18
CA HIS A 29 -0.23 -16.64 11.58
C HIS A 29 -1.42 -16.35 12.50
N ALA A 30 -1.73 -17.29 13.40
CA ALA A 30 -2.86 -17.18 14.33
C ALA A 30 -2.79 -15.92 15.22
N GLY A 31 -1.58 -15.51 15.61
CA GLY A 31 -1.35 -14.30 16.44
C GLY A 31 -1.69 -12.98 15.74
N ASN A 32 -1.84 -12.97 14.42
CA ASN A 32 -2.11 -11.74 13.65
C ASN A 32 -3.57 -11.61 13.21
N GLN A 33 -4.41 -12.63 13.42
CA GLN A 33 -5.78 -12.64 12.87
C GLN A 33 -6.63 -11.48 13.39
N THR A 34 -6.55 -11.16 14.69
CA THR A 34 -7.28 -10.03 15.28
C THR A 34 -6.83 -8.70 14.69
N LEU A 35 -5.52 -8.46 14.63
CA LEU A 35 -4.93 -7.24 14.04
C LEU A 35 -5.34 -7.06 12.58
N LEU A 36 -5.30 -8.15 11.80
CA LEU A 36 -5.66 -8.12 10.38
C LEU A 36 -7.16 -7.90 10.14
N GLN A 37 -8.02 -8.36 11.05
CA GLN A 37 -9.45 -8.05 11.01
C GLN A 37 -9.72 -6.57 11.30
N GLU A 38 -8.97 -5.97 12.23
CA GLU A 38 -9.09 -4.54 12.56
C GLU A 38 -8.56 -3.66 11.42
N ARG A 39 -7.36 -3.94 10.92
CA ARG A 39 -6.68 -3.11 9.91
C ARG A 39 -7.16 -3.33 8.48
N ARG A 40 -7.77 -4.50 8.17
CA ARG A 40 -8.33 -4.93 6.88
C ARG A 40 -7.35 -5.00 5.69
N LEU A 41 -6.31 -4.18 5.68
CA LEU A 41 -5.29 -4.08 4.64
C LEU A 41 -3.89 -4.35 5.22
N LEU A 42 -3.09 -5.14 4.50
CA LEU A 42 -1.75 -5.56 4.93
C LEU A 42 -0.73 -4.41 4.95
N ASN A 43 -1.00 -3.33 4.22
CA ASN A 43 -0.14 -2.17 4.06
C ASN A 43 -0.49 -1.01 5.02
N CYS A 44 -1.47 -1.19 5.92
CA CYS A 44 -1.95 -0.16 6.83
C CYS A 44 -1.83 -0.62 8.29
N LEU A 45 -0.61 -0.66 8.83
CA LEU A 45 -0.38 -0.90 10.26
C LEU A 45 -0.18 0.44 10.98
N ALA A 46 -0.63 0.52 12.25
CA ALA A 46 -0.35 1.69 13.07
C ALA A 46 0.94 1.49 13.87
N VAL A 47 1.65 2.59 14.13
CA VAL A 47 2.79 2.59 15.06
C VAL A 47 2.35 2.06 16.43
N GLY A 48 3.08 1.07 16.93
CA GLY A 48 2.81 0.40 18.20
C GLY A 48 1.97 -0.87 18.09
N ASP A 49 1.39 -1.17 16.92
CA ASP A 49 0.77 -2.48 16.65
C ASP A 49 1.81 -3.60 16.88
N ARG A 50 1.35 -4.78 17.28
CA ARG A 50 2.21 -5.95 17.55
C ARG A 50 1.95 -7.01 16.48
N VAL A 51 2.98 -7.31 15.70
CA VAL A 51 2.96 -8.34 14.67
C VAL A 51 3.72 -9.56 15.19
N ALA A 52 3.04 -10.70 15.27
CA ALA A 52 3.66 -11.97 15.56
C ALA A 52 4.44 -12.44 14.32
N VAL A 53 5.76 -12.60 14.47
CA VAL A 53 6.65 -13.06 13.41
C VAL A 53 6.98 -14.55 13.66
N PRO A 54 6.62 -15.44 12.73
CA PRO A 54 6.94 -16.86 12.85
C PRO A 54 8.46 -17.06 12.85
N THR A 55 8.93 -18.07 13.58
CA THR A 55 10.35 -18.44 13.51
C THR A 55 10.65 -18.95 12.10
N GLN A 56 11.71 -18.46 11.46
CA GLN A 56 12.19 -19.07 10.22
C GLN A 56 12.38 -20.57 10.42
N SER A 57 11.81 -21.37 9.51
CA SER A 57 12.12 -22.79 9.46
C SER A 57 13.61 -22.97 9.24
N SER A 58 14.24 -23.89 9.98
CA SER A 58 15.63 -24.28 9.73
C SER A 58 15.76 -24.65 8.24
N GLY A 59 16.74 -24.04 7.56
CA GLY A 59 16.90 -24.15 6.11
C GLY A 59 16.99 -25.60 5.60
N GLN A 60 16.91 -25.76 4.28
CA GLN A 60 16.99 -27.07 3.65
C GLN A 60 18.38 -27.69 3.85
N SER A 61 18.43 -28.98 4.20
CA SER A 61 19.70 -29.72 4.26
C SER A 61 20.27 -29.86 2.84
N LEU A 62 21.50 -29.38 2.64
CA LEU A 62 22.21 -29.48 1.37
C LEU A 62 23.22 -30.62 1.39
N SER A 63 23.36 -31.29 0.26
CA SER A 63 24.38 -32.32 0.09
C SER A 63 25.74 -31.64 -0.14
N LEU A 64 26.70 -31.93 0.74
CA LEU A 64 28.09 -31.53 0.55
C LEU A 64 28.68 -32.22 -0.68
N GLU A 65 29.71 -31.63 -1.27
CA GLU A 65 30.43 -32.16 -2.45
C GLU A 65 29.57 -32.36 -3.71
N THR A 66 28.42 -31.70 -3.79
CA THR A 66 27.55 -31.70 -4.97
C THR A 66 27.18 -30.28 -5.38
N VAL A 67 26.82 -30.11 -6.65
CA VAL A 67 26.26 -28.84 -7.14
C VAL A 67 24.81 -28.76 -6.69
N ASN A 68 24.55 -27.88 -5.73
CA ASN A 68 23.19 -27.57 -5.27
C ASN A 68 22.66 -26.39 -6.10
N ARG A 69 21.51 -26.57 -6.76
CA ARG A 69 20.81 -25.47 -7.44
C ARG A 69 19.68 -24.99 -6.54
N LEU A 70 19.88 -23.82 -5.95
CA LEU A 70 18.88 -23.15 -5.13
C LEU A 70 18.07 -22.20 -6.00
N GLN A 71 16.75 -22.33 -5.94
CA GLN A 71 15.83 -21.34 -6.49
C GLN A 71 15.43 -20.42 -5.35
N LEU A 72 15.88 -19.17 -5.42
CA LEU A 72 15.40 -18.13 -4.51
C LEU A 72 13.97 -17.81 -4.91
N ALA A 73 13.04 -17.92 -3.97
CA ALA A 73 11.73 -17.32 -4.12
C ALA A 73 11.91 -15.82 -3.87
N GLU A 74 11.81 -15.02 -4.93
CA GLU A 74 11.59 -13.59 -4.77
C GLU A 74 10.13 -13.43 -4.36
N ASP A 75 9.89 -13.27 -3.05
CA ASP A 75 8.56 -12.93 -2.59
C ASP A 75 8.16 -11.58 -3.20
N ARG A 76 6.95 -11.58 -3.79
CA ARG A 76 6.36 -10.41 -4.42
C ARG A 76 5.04 -10.08 -3.74
N PHE A 77 4.67 -8.82 -3.74
CA PHE A 77 3.36 -8.38 -3.33
C PHE A 77 2.59 -7.79 -4.52
N LEU A 78 1.27 -7.87 -4.42
CA LEU A 78 0.37 -7.33 -5.41
C LEU A 78 0.02 -5.89 -5.07
N LEU A 79 0.31 -4.96 -5.97
CA LEU A 79 -0.13 -3.56 -5.91
C LEU A 79 -1.34 -3.35 -6.83
N PRO A 80 -2.57 -3.30 -6.30
CA PRO A 80 -3.74 -2.88 -7.06
C PRO A 80 -3.84 -1.36 -7.14
N LEU A 81 -3.90 -0.81 -8.36
CA LEU A 81 -4.16 0.61 -8.65
C LEU A 81 -5.52 0.74 -9.33
N THR A 82 -6.40 1.60 -8.82
CA THR A 82 -7.79 1.71 -9.34
C THR A 82 -8.02 3.09 -9.94
N PHE A 83 -8.45 3.10 -11.20
CA PHE A 83 -8.63 4.30 -12.00
C PHE A 83 -10.11 4.60 -12.17
N ARG A 84 -10.50 5.82 -11.78
CA ARG A 84 -11.85 6.33 -11.93
C ARG A 84 -11.83 7.65 -12.69
N ASP A 85 -12.88 7.89 -13.47
CA ASP A 85 -13.10 9.17 -14.15
C ASP A 85 -13.67 10.24 -13.18
N GLU A 86 -13.92 11.44 -13.70
CA GLU A 86 -14.47 12.57 -12.94
C GLU A 86 -15.88 12.30 -12.39
N GLN A 87 -16.55 11.26 -12.89
CA GLN A 87 -17.88 10.80 -12.45
C GLN A 87 -17.77 9.57 -11.54
N SER A 88 -16.57 9.25 -11.04
CA SER A 88 -16.25 8.08 -10.22
C SER A 88 -16.51 6.73 -10.91
N LYS A 89 -16.65 6.69 -12.24
CA LYS A 89 -16.81 5.44 -12.99
C LYS A 89 -15.46 4.81 -13.28
N PRO A 90 -15.37 3.47 -13.24
CA PRO A 90 -14.12 2.77 -13.52
C PRO A 90 -13.65 2.99 -14.96
N VAL A 91 -12.36 3.21 -15.13
CA VAL A 91 -11.72 3.37 -16.46
C VAL A 91 -11.08 2.05 -16.88
N SER A 92 -11.73 1.30 -17.76
CA SER A 92 -11.24 0.01 -18.28
C SER A 92 -10.39 0.15 -19.53
N GLY A 93 -9.41 -0.74 -19.73
CA GLY A 93 -8.58 -0.78 -20.94
C GLY A 93 -7.49 0.30 -21.00
N LEU A 94 -7.22 0.96 -19.87
CA LEU A 94 -6.12 1.92 -19.74
C LEU A 94 -4.81 1.16 -19.51
N THR A 95 -3.81 1.43 -20.34
CA THR A 95 -2.45 0.90 -20.14
C THR A 95 -1.71 1.79 -19.14
N VAL A 96 -1.25 1.17 -18.06
CA VAL A 96 -0.57 1.80 -16.93
C VAL A 96 0.81 1.18 -16.81
N ARG A 97 1.83 2.02 -16.70
CA ARG A 97 3.21 1.63 -16.42
C ARG A 97 3.58 1.98 -15.01
N PHE A 98 4.28 1.10 -14.33
CA PHE A 98 4.87 1.34 -13.03
C PHE A 98 6.37 1.15 -13.12
N SER A 99 7.13 2.19 -12.80
CA SER A 99 8.59 2.15 -12.77
C SER A 99 9.12 2.31 -11.35
N TRP A 100 10.09 1.51 -10.95
CA TRP A 100 10.75 1.59 -9.65
C TRP A 100 12.25 1.34 -9.79
N THR A 101 12.99 1.60 -8.72
CA THR A 101 14.43 1.35 -8.65
C THR A 101 14.69 0.39 -7.49
N ASP A 102 15.50 -0.64 -7.72
CA ASP A 102 15.93 -1.56 -6.66
C ASP A 102 17.08 -1.00 -5.81
N ASP A 103 17.49 -1.76 -4.79
CA ASP A 103 18.59 -1.39 -3.87
C ASP A 103 19.95 -1.26 -4.57
N GLN A 104 20.13 -1.91 -5.73
CA GLN A 104 21.33 -1.83 -6.57
C GLN A 104 21.30 -0.61 -7.52
N GLY A 105 20.21 0.17 -7.52
CA GLY A 105 20.04 1.31 -8.41
C GLY A 105 19.59 0.93 -9.83
N THR A 106 19.17 -0.31 -10.05
CA THR A 106 18.64 -0.78 -11.34
C THR A 106 17.19 -0.35 -11.49
N GLY A 107 16.87 0.30 -12.62
CA GLY A 107 15.50 0.68 -12.95
C GLY A 107 14.72 -0.49 -13.53
N HIS A 108 13.52 -0.69 -13.01
CA HIS A 108 12.56 -1.71 -13.45
C HIS A 108 11.28 -1.04 -13.93
N ILE A 109 10.58 -1.67 -14.87
CA ILE A 109 9.30 -1.21 -15.40
C ILE A 109 8.39 -2.42 -15.56
N ASP A 110 7.17 -2.29 -15.08
CA ASP A 110 6.08 -3.23 -15.30
C ASP A 110 4.89 -2.51 -15.96
N GLU A 111 4.11 -3.23 -16.74
CA GLU A 111 2.97 -2.69 -17.49
C GLU A 111 1.73 -3.55 -17.26
N ALA A 112 0.64 -2.91 -16.86
CA ALA A 112 -0.64 -3.56 -16.65
C ALA A 112 -1.75 -2.78 -17.35
N THR A 113 -2.79 -3.49 -17.78
CA THR A 113 -4.00 -2.87 -18.35
C THR A 113 -5.13 -2.96 -17.34
N THR A 114 -5.88 -1.88 -17.16
CA THR A 114 -7.02 -1.86 -16.22
C THR A 114 -8.13 -2.80 -16.65
N ASP A 115 -8.66 -3.56 -15.70
CA ASP A 115 -9.77 -4.48 -15.91
C ASP A 115 -11.14 -3.78 -15.99
N GLY A 116 -12.24 -4.54 -16.04
CA GLY A 116 -13.60 -3.99 -16.08
C GLY A 116 -14.00 -3.19 -14.84
N ASN A 117 -13.26 -3.30 -13.74
CA ASN A 117 -13.43 -2.51 -12.52
C ASN A 117 -12.47 -1.31 -12.48
N GLY A 118 -11.70 -1.08 -13.55
CA GLY A 118 -10.71 -0.02 -13.60
C GLY A 118 -9.44 -0.33 -12.81
N THR A 119 -9.18 -1.58 -12.45
CA THR A 119 -8.02 -1.95 -11.61
C THR A 119 -6.87 -2.50 -12.46
N ALA A 120 -5.69 -1.90 -12.34
CA ALA A 120 -4.42 -2.43 -12.81
C ALA A 120 -3.68 -3.11 -11.63
N ARG A 121 -2.98 -4.21 -11.89
CA ARG A 121 -2.30 -5.00 -10.84
C ARG A 121 -0.83 -5.20 -11.22
N PHE A 122 0.07 -4.86 -10.30
CA PHE A 122 1.52 -5.00 -10.46
C PHE A 122 2.07 -5.96 -9.42
N GLU A 123 3.03 -6.80 -9.80
CA GLU A 123 3.73 -7.71 -8.88
C GLU A 123 5.12 -7.16 -8.56
N LEU A 124 5.24 -6.51 -7.41
CA LEU A 124 6.44 -5.79 -7.00
C LEU A 124 7.22 -6.59 -5.95
N PRO A 125 8.56 -6.49 -5.93
CA PRO A 125 9.36 -7.12 -4.88
C PRO A 125 9.13 -6.43 -3.52
N LEU A 126 9.32 -7.15 -2.41
CA LEU A 126 9.01 -6.65 -1.06
C LEU A 126 9.84 -5.42 -0.63
N ASP A 127 10.99 -5.19 -1.26
CA ASP A 127 11.88 -4.05 -1.03
C ASP A 127 11.51 -2.80 -1.84
N CYS A 128 10.47 -2.88 -2.68
CA CYS A 128 9.98 -1.73 -3.44
C CYS A 128 9.31 -0.72 -2.51
N GLU A 129 10.02 0.37 -2.19
CA GLU A 129 9.48 1.44 -1.35
C GLU A 129 8.80 2.56 -2.15
N ASN A 130 9.28 2.85 -3.35
CA ASN A 130 8.83 3.98 -4.14
C ASN A 130 8.81 3.62 -5.64
N GLY A 131 7.88 4.22 -6.37
CA GLY A 131 7.83 4.14 -7.82
C GLY A 131 7.14 5.33 -8.44
N VAL A 132 7.06 5.31 -9.76
CA VAL A 132 6.34 6.28 -10.57
C VAL A 132 5.33 5.53 -11.42
N MET A 133 4.08 5.90 -11.28
CA MET A 133 2.99 5.45 -12.14
C MET A 133 2.88 6.38 -13.33
N GLU A 134 2.75 5.81 -14.53
CA GLU A 134 2.60 6.55 -15.79
C GLU A 134 1.43 5.99 -16.59
N TYR A 135 0.54 6.85 -17.07
CA TYR A 135 -0.57 6.47 -17.95
C TYR A 135 -0.95 7.62 -18.88
N GLU A 136 -1.61 7.30 -19.99
CA GLU A 136 -2.11 8.31 -20.94
C GLU A 136 -3.59 8.59 -20.64
N ARG A 137 -3.92 9.85 -20.37
CA ARG A 137 -5.28 10.30 -20.06
C ARG A 137 -5.86 11.02 -21.27
N GLY A 138 -7.09 10.66 -21.66
CA GLY A 138 -7.87 11.39 -22.66
C GLY A 138 -7.49 11.09 -24.12
N ASP A 139 -8.27 11.67 -25.05
CA ASP A 139 -8.05 11.53 -26.50
C ASP A 139 -6.79 12.26 -26.99
N ASP A 140 -6.25 13.17 -26.18
CA ASP A 140 -5.03 13.94 -26.48
C ASP A 140 -3.73 13.21 -26.09
N GLN A 141 -3.84 11.98 -25.55
CA GLN A 141 -2.72 11.17 -25.06
C GLN A 141 -1.83 11.91 -24.06
N THR A 142 -2.41 12.79 -23.24
CA THR A 142 -1.64 13.49 -22.21
C THR A 142 -1.05 12.48 -21.23
N ARG A 143 0.28 12.41 -21.16
CA ARG A 143 1.00 11.55 -20.22
C ARG A 143 0.93 12.11 -18.81
N VAL A 144 0.26 11.38 -17.93
CA VAL A 144 0.24 11.62 -16.50
C VAL A 144 1.36 10.81 -15.86
N ARG A 145 2.13 11.44 -14.98
CA ARG A 145 3.18 10.80 -14.17
C ARG A 145 2.92 11.13 -12.71
N GLN A 146 2.79 10.11 -11.87
CA GLN A 146 2.47 10.29 -10.46
C GLN A 146 3.42 9.47 -9.58
N PRO A 147 4.13 10.10 -8.63
CA PRO A 147 4.95 9.38 -7.69
C PRO A 147 4.07 8.59 -6.71
N VAL A 148 4.50 7.37 -6.42
CA VAL A 148 3.81 6.41 -5.56
C VAL A 148 4.78 5.96 -4.47
N SER A 149 4.39 6.16 -3.21
CA SER A 149 5.12 5.61 -2.05
C SER A 149 4.35 4.43 -1.48
N LEU A 150 5.04 3.31 -1.30
CA LEU A 150 4.52 2.01 -0.89
C LEU A 150 4.84 1.75 0.58
N GLY A 151 3.92 1.12 1.31
CA GLY A 151 4.10 0.77 2.72
C GLY A 151 4.11 1.95 3.72
N ARG A 152 3.84 3.18 3.27
CA ARG A 152 3.87 4.41 4.09
C ARG A 152 2.50 5.03 4.34
N LEU A 153 1.42 4.26 4.16
CA LEU A 153 0.06 4.75 4.35
C LEU A 153 -0.41 4.38 5.75
N ASP A 154 -0.59 5.39 6.60
CA ASP A 154 -1.15 5.17 7.93
C ASP A 154 -2.62 4.72 7.83
N PRO A 155 -3.15 3.98 8.81
CA PRO A 155 -4.53 3.51 8.77
C PRO A 155 -5.53 4.69 8.69
N PRO A 156 -6.62 4.55 7.90
CA PRO A 156 -7.57 5.64 7.64
C PRO A 156 -8.26 6.18 8.90
N GLU A 157 -8.34 5.37 9.96
CA GLU A 157 -8.87 5.74 11.27
C GLU A 157 -7.89 6.52 12.15
N THR A 158 -6.66 6.78 11.69
CA THR A 158 -5.70 7.62 12.40
C THR A 158 -5.69 9.04 11.82
N PRO A 159 -5.41 10.09 12.64
CA PRO A 159 -5.29 11.46 12.13
C PRO A 159 -4.24 11.59 11.01
N ALA A 160 -3.11 10.88 11.15
CA ALA A 160 -2.06 10.86 10.13
C ALA A 160 -2.54 10.23 8.82
N GLY A 161 -3.23 9.08 8.89
CA GLY A 161 -3.77 8.39 7.72
C GLY A 161 -4.88 9.16 7.01
N MET A 162 -5.72 9.90 7.74
CA MET A 162 -6.71 10.81 7.14
C MET A 162 -6.03 11.96 6.40
N LEU A 163 -5.07 12.63 7.04
CA LEU A 163 -4.36 13.75 6.42
C LEU A 163 -3.56 13.33 5.18
N GLN A 164 -2.97 12.14 5.19
CA GLN A 164 -2.29 11.57 4.02
C GLN A 164 -3.27 11.37 2.85
N ARG A 165 -4.48 10.85 3.11
CA ARG A 165 -5.51 10.65 2.07
C ARG A 165 -6.09 11.97 1.56
N ILE A 166 -6.36 12.92 2.44
CA ILE A 166 -6.83 14.27 2.10
C ILE A 166 -5.84 14.98 1.18
N ARG A 167 -4.54 14.93 1.50
CA ARG A 167 -3.49 15.48 0.63
C ARG A 167 -3.49 14.84 -0.76
N ARG A 168 -3.72 13.52 -0.83
CA ARG A 168 -3.78 12.77 -2.10
C ARG A 168 -5.01 13.12 -2.94
N LEU A 169 -6.12 13.52 -2.31
CA LEU A 169 -7.29 14.09 -2.99
C LEU A 169 -7.06 15.53 -3.51
N GLY A 170 -5.84 16.07 -3.39
CA GLY A 170 -5.50 17.43 -3.81
C GLY A 170 -5.94 18.51 -2.82
N MET A 171 -6.45 18.12 -1.65
CA MET A 171 -6.89 19.05 -0.62
C MET A 171 -5.72 19.47 0.28
N ARG A 172 -5.67 20.76 0.64
CA ARG A 172 -4.66 21.28 1.55
C ARG A 172 -5.06 21.00 3.00
N PRO A 173 -4.14 20.55 3.88
CA PRO A 173 -4.37 20.46 5.32
C PRO A 173 -4.91 21.79 5.87
N LEU A 174 -6.04 21.76 6.57
CA LEU A 174 -6.55 22.94 7.25
C LEU A 174 -5.70 23.22 8.50
N ASP A 175 -5.43 24.48 8.82
CA ASP A 175 -4.59 24.86 9.97
C ASP A 175 -5.13 24.32 11.31
N ARG A 176 -6.42 23.98 11.36
CA ARG A 176 -7.08 23.42 12.55
C ARG A 176 -6.84 21.91 12.75
N THR A 177 -6.24 21.19 11.81
CA THR A 177 -6.12 19.72 11.91
C THR A 177 -4.88 19.22 12.65
N ALA A 178 -4.03 20.11 13.16
CA ALA A 178 -2.71 19.73 13.67
C ALA A 178 -2.71 19.00 15.04
N SER A 179 -3.85 18.88 15.72
CA SER A 179 -3.96 18.21 17.04
C SER A 179 -5.37 17.69 17.34
N HIS A 180 -6.06 17.19 16.33
CA HIS A 180 -7.50 16.91 16.41
C HIS A 180 -7.78 15.42 16.16
N THR A 181 -8.91 14.92 16.66
CA THR A 181 -9.31 13.51 16.45
C THR A 181 -9.65 13.28 14.97
N PRO A 182 -9.71 12.01 14.51
CA PRO A 182 -10.18 11.71 13.15
C PRO A 182 -11.56 12.31 12.84
N GLU A 183 -12.48 12.34 13.81
CA GLU A 183 -13.81 12.96 13.61
C GLU A 183 -13.72 14.48 13.39
N ASP A 184 -12.93 15.18 14.19
CA ASP A 184 -12.73 16.63 14.06
C ASP A 184 -12.15 17.01 12.69
N ILE A 185 -11.27 16.16 12.13
CA ILE A 185 -10.72 16.35 10.78
C ILE A 185 -11.83 16.19 9.74
N LEU A 186 -12.66 15.15 9.85
CA LEU A 186 -13.77 14.94 8.92
C LEU A 186 -14.77 16.09 8.95
N GLU A 187 -15.17 16.54 10.14
CA GLU A 187 -16.11 17.67 10.31
C GLU A 187 -15.55 18.96 9.70
N ALA A 188 -14.26 19.26 9.93
CA ALA A 188 -13.64 20.45 9.36
C ALA A 188 -13.63 20.45 7.82
N TYR A 189 -13.43 19.29 7.18
CA TYR A 189 -13.49 19.18 5.73
C TYR A 189 -14.92 19.12 5.19
N ALA A 190 -15.86 18.54 5.95
CA ALA A 190 -17.28 18.53 5.62
C ALA A 190 -17.84 19.96 5.55
N ASP A 191 -17.50 20.77 6.55
CA ASP A 191 -17.87 22.17 6.62
C ASP A 191 -17.26 23.00 5.48
N GLU A 192 -15.97 22.81 5.19
CA GLU A 192 -15.26 23.56 4.13
C GLU A 192 -15.83 23.23 2.73
N LEU A 193 -16.19 21.97 2.48
CA LEU A 193 -16.72 21.52 1.19
C LEU A 193 -18.25 21.65 1.08
N GLY A 194 -18.94 21.95 2.17
CA GLY A 194 -20.40 21.93 2.24
C GLY A 194 -20.99 20.55 1.97
N MET A 195 -20.26 19.49 2.35
CA MET A 195 -20.63 18.09 2.13
C MET A 195 -20.96 17.42 3.46
N ASP A 196 -21.67 16.30 3.40
CA ASP A 196 -21.91 15.49 4.59
C ASP A 196 -20.67 14.66 4.98
N VAL A 197 -20.49 14.46 6.28
CA VAL A 197 -19.35 13.73 6.86
C VAL A 197 -19.25 12.32 6.30
N ASP A 198 -20.37 11.62 6.11
CA ASP A 198 -20.36 10.25 5.57
C ASP A 198 -19.89 10.23 4.11
N THR A 199 -20.15 11.29 3.34
CA THR A 199 -19.69 11.38 1.95
C THR A 199 -18.16 11.53 1.87
N ILE A 200 -17.58 12.31 2.77
CA ILE A 200 -16.11 12.46 2.86
C ILE A 200 -15.50 11.18 3.41
N LYS A 201 -16.15 10.56 4.40
CA LYS A 201 -15.72 9.28 4.96
C LYS A 201 -15.70 8.19 3.89
N ASP A 202 -16.70 8.12 3.02
CA ASP A 202 -16.72 7.19 1.89
C ASP A 202 -15.64 7.51 0.85
N ALA A 203 -15.38 8.80 0.59
CA ALA A 203 -14.29 9.21 -0.31
C ALA A 203 -12.89 8.87 0.25
N LEU A 204 -12.72 8.92 1.58
CA LEU A 204 -11.48 8.57 2.28
C LEU A 204 -11.35 7.08 2.58
N ALA A 205 -12.48 6.39 2.75
CA ALA A 205 -12.59 4.94 2.93
C ALA A 205 -12.56 4.20 1.60
N GLY A 206 -12.72 4.91 0.47
CA GLY A 206 -12.49 4.40 -0.86
C GLY A 206 -11.19 3.63 -0.86
N ASP A 207 -11.32 2.30 -1.08
CA ASP A 207 -10.25 1.30 -1.12
C ASP A 207 -8.95 1.96 -1.49
N ALA A 208 -7.91 1.86 -0.64
CA ALA A 208 -6.61 2.50 -0.77
C ALA A 208 -6.09 2.45 -2.22
N SER A 209 -6.56 3.39 -3.02
CA SER A 209 -6.36 3.51 -4.46
C SER A 209 -5.27 4.54 -4.57
N LEU A 210 -4.09 4.05 -4.90
CA LEU A 210 -3.11 4.86 -5.59
C LEU A 210 -3.58 5.04 -7.04
#